data_AF-A0A497V3D4-F1
#
_entry.id   AF-A0A497V3D4-F1
#
_cell.length_a   1.000
_cell.length_b   1.000
_cell.length_c   1.000
_cell.angle_alpha   90.00
_cell.angle_beta   90.00
_cell.angle_gamma   90.00
#
_symmetry.space_group_name_H-M   'P 1'
#
loop_
_entity.id
_entity.type
_entity.pdbx_description
1 polymer ?
#
loop_
_entity_poly.entity_id
_entity_poly.type
_entity_poly.pdbx_seq_one_letter_code
_entity_poly.pdbx_strand_id
1 'polypeptide(L)'
;MISIVHGLREYHLEPKVGARYSYRFETIVDDFSNKRSPVHKSYIREVQIMPIGKEGYLDVYQIFTARISIKSNVAVADEYLIKQIGYAFDEIEAGVDYTGKIVRIFNKEELSSRWDKTKERLEVEYEGKFVQNYFSQISKILNDETRLIEFLSTYKMFGLYFHGLFGNYLLWEMPIVRKKIVDDFKNCEAEEKIHPEKKEWVRYQIEGRSENINKYEGELLYKDYQLQEALIEIEDDTQSVKYATLFLG
;
A
#
# COMPACT_ATOMS: atom_id res chain seq x y z
N MET A 1 6.28 -39.15 1.89
CA MET A 1 7.29 -38.07 1.95
C MET A 1 6.50 -36.79 2.18
N ILE A 2 6.42 -36.36 3.44
CA ILE A 2 5.49 -35.31 3.89
C ILE A 2 6.22 -33.98 3.70
N SER A 3 5.86 -33.24 2.65
CA SER A 3 6.41 -31.92 2.39
C SER A 3 5.89 -30.96 3.45
N ILE A 4 6.76 -30.58 4.38
CA ILE A 4 6.62 -29.37 5.18
C ILE A 4 6.51 -28.22 4.17
N VAL A 5 5.61 -27.25 4.34
CA VAL A 5 5.68 -25.95 3.66
C VAL A 5 7.00 -25.31 4.08
N HIS A 6 8.07 -25.62 3.34
CA HIS A 6 9.48 -25.31 3.58
C HIS A 6 9.82 -24.68 4.97
N GLY A 7 9.54 -25.39 6.07
CA GLY A 7 9.89 -24.97 7.43
C GLY A 7 9.16 -23.77 8.07
N LEU A 8 8.23 -23.05 7.42
CA LEU A 8 7.59 -21.87 8.02
C LEU A 8 6.28 -22.23 8.73
N ARG A 9 6.32 -22.38 10.06
CA ARG A 9 5.14 -22.66 10.89
C ARG A 9 4.46 -21.40 11.42
N GLU A 10 5.27 -20.41 11.76
CA GLU A 10 4.81 -19.13 12.32
C GLU A 10 5.73 -18.02 11.81
N TYR A 11 5.16 -16.84 11.57
CA TYR A 11 5.93 -15.63 11.29
C TYR A 11 5.16 -14.42 11.77
N HIS A 12 5.80 -13.59 12.59
CA HIS A 12 5.17 -12.44 13.24
C HIS A 12 5.95 -11.16 12.94
N LEU A 13 5.25 -10.03 13.03
CA LEU A 13 5.94 -8.74 13.14
C LEU A 13 6.64 -8.67 14.48
N GLU A 14 7.89 -8.20 14.46
CA GLU A 14 8.65 -7.88 15.67
C GLU A 14 9.01 -6.38 15.67
N PRO A 15 8.03 -5.49 15.93
CA PRO A 15 8.31 -4.06 15.98
C PRO A 15 9.31 -3.74 17.10
N LYS A 16 10.38 -3.03 16.75
CA LYS A 16 11.32 -2.46 17.72
C LYS A 16 10.87 -1.04 18.07
N VAL A 17 10.29 -0.86 19.26
CA VAL A 17 9.83 0.45 19.72
C VAL A 17 10.98 1.46 19.70
N GLY A 18 10.74 2.62 19.11
CA GLY A 18 11.75 3.68 18.94
C GLY A 18 12.70 3.48 17.75
N ALA A 19 12.62 2.36 17.03
CA ALA A 19 13.29 2.22 15.74
C ALA A 19 12.61 3.08 14.67
N ARG A 20 13.40 3.45 13.66
CA ARG A 20 12.93 4.22 12.51
C ARG A 20 13.38 3.50 11.25
N TYR A 21 12.41 3.04 10.47
CA TYR A 21 12.68 2.31 9.23
C TYR A 21 12.29 3.16 8.05
N SER A 22 13.24 3.42 7.16
CA SER A 22 13.00 4.19 5.94
C SER A 22 12.63 3.27 4.79
N TYR A 23 11.58 3.63 4.06
CA TYR A 23 11.05 2.88 2.92
C TYR A 23 10.85 3.79 1.72
N ARG A 24 10.96 3.20 0.54
CA ARG A 24 10.41 3.75 -0.69
C ARG A 24 9.18 2.94 -1.08
N PHE A 25 8.03 3.58 -1.15
CA PHE A 25 6.84 3.06 -1.80
C PHE A 25 6.78 3.64 -3.20
N GLU A 26 6.62 2.79 -4.21
CA GLU A 26 6.61 3.21 -5.60
C GLU A 26 5.44 2.55 -6.34
N THR A 27 4.66 3.34 -7.07
CA THR A 27 3.63 2.85 -7.99
C THR A 27 4.02 3.24 -9.40
N ILE A 28 4.34 2.24 -10.23
CA ILE A 28 4.74 2.41 -11.62
C ILE A 28 3.54 2.03 -12.49
N VAL A 29 3.16 2.92 -13.40
CA VAL A 29 2.06 2.73 -14.34
C VAL A 29 2.63 2.84 -15.75
N ASP A 30 2.55 1.73 -16.47
CA ASP A 30 2.83 1.61 -17.90
C ASP A 30 1.49 1.55 -18.64
N ASP A 31 1.06 2.66 -19.24
CA ASP A 31 -0.15 2.74 -20.07
C ASP A 31 0.23 2.58 -21.54
N PHE A 32 -0.27 1.50 -22.16
CA PHE A 32 -0.07 1.16 -23.56
C PHE A 32 -1.38 1.13 -24.36
N SER A 33 -2.44 1.76 -23.84
CA SER A 33 -3.71 1.96 -24.55
C SER A 33 -3.50 2.64 -25.91
N ASN A 34 -2.52 3.56 -26.00
CA ASN A 34 -1.97 4.06 -27.25
C ASN A 34 -0.58 3.49 -27.51
N LYS A 35 -0.50 2.37 -28.25
CA LYS A 35 0.76 1.67 -28.60
C LYS A 35 1.80 2.55 -29.31
N ARG A 36 1.41 3.68 -29.92
CA ARG A 36 2.36 4.59 -30.60
C ARG A 36 3.02 5.57 -29.64
N SER A 37 2.42 5.80 -28.48
CA SER A 37 2.89 6.76 -27.48
C SER A 37 2.59 6.23 -26.08
N PRO A 38 3.26 5.13 -25.65
CA PRO A 38 3.06 4.58 -24.32
C PRO A 38 3.47 5.61 -23.26
N VAL A 39 2.67 5.67 -22.19
CA VAL A 39 2.89 6.59 -21.07
C VAL A 39 3.44 5.80 -19.90
N HIS A 40 4.59 6.24 -19.41
CA HIS A 40 5.23 5.71 -18.22
C HIS A 40 5.17 6.76 -17.12
N LYS A 41 4.62 6.37 -15.96
CA LYS A 41 4.54 7.20 -14.76
C LYS A 41 5.00 6.41 -13.55
N SER A 42 5.77 7.02 -12.67
CA SER A 42 6.14 6.47 -11.38
C SER A 42 5.82 7.49 -10.29
N TYR A 43 5.05 7.07 -9.30
CA TYR A 43 4.71 7.83 -8.11
C TYR A 43 5.47 7.26 -6.92
N ILE A 44 6.38 8.05 -6.35
CA ILE A 44 7.33 7.62 -5.34
C ILE A 44 7.04 8.36 -4.03
N ARG A 45 6.89 7.61 -2.94
CA ARG A 45 6.83 8.11 -1.57
C ARG A 45 8.00 7.59 -0.76
N GLU A 46 8.80 8.48 -0.21
CA GLU A 46 9.79 8.15 0.81
C GLU A 46 9.11 8.26 2.17
N VAL A 47 9.03 7.15 2.88
CA VAL A 47 8.19 6.96 4.05
C VAL A 47 9.03 6.43 5.20
N GLN A 48 8.75 6.89 6.41
CA GLN A 48 9.34 6.39 7.63
C GLN A 48 8.26 5.74 8.46
N ILE A 49 8.51 4.50 8.87
CA ILE A 49 7.63 3.70 9.70
C ILE A 49 8.33 3.52 11.05
N MET A 50 7.69 4.00 12.11
CA MET A 50 8.23 4.01 13.46
C MET A 50 7.25 3.29 14.40
N PRO A 51 7.60 2.12 14.95
CA PRO A 51 6.83 1.54 16.04
C PRO A 51 6.99 2.39 17.30
N ILE A 52 5.89 2.90 17.85
CA ILE A 52 5.93 3.85 18.98
C ILE A 52 5.41 3.26 20.30
N GLY A 53 4.78 2.10 20.26
CA GLY A 53 4.31 1.43 21.47
C GLY A 53 3.13 0.51 21.22
N LYS A 54 2.31 0.30 22.25
CA LYS A 54 1.08 -0.49 22.19
C LYS A 54 -0.09 0.27 22.79
N GLU A 55 -1.26 0.06 22.22
CA GLU A 55 -2.54 0.52 22.76
C GLU A 55 -3.48 -0.71 22.84
N GLY A 56 -3.65 -1.23 24.06
CA GLY A 56 -4.30 -2.52 24.27
C GLY A 56 -3.55 -3.67 23.58
N TYR A 57 -4.19 -4.34 22.62
CA TYR A 57 -3.61 -5.44 21.84
C TYR A 57 -3.01 -4.99 20.50
N LEU A 58 -3.05 -3.69 20.20
CA LEU A 58 -2.57 -3.15 18.93
C LEU A 58 -1.13 -2.65 19.07
N ASP A 59 -0.29 -3.01 18.11
CA ASP A 59 1.00 -2.35 17.90
C ASP A 59 0.73 -1.00 17.22
N VAL A 60 1.28 0.08 17.79
CA VAL A 60 1.07 1.44 17.29
C VAL A 60 2.26 1.88 16.48
N TYR A 61 1.99 2.37 15.27
CA TYR A 61 2.99 2.87 14.34
C TYR A 61 2.70 4.32 13.99
N GLN A 62 3.75 5.14 13.95
CA GLN A 62 3.73 6.42 13.27
C GLN A 62 4.29 6.24 11.86
N ILE A 63 3.54 6.68 10.85
CA ILE A 63 3.87 6.58 9.43
C ILE A 63 4.01 8.00 8.89
N PHE A 64 5.23 8.38 8.50
CA PHE A 64 5.58 9.71 8.02
C PHE A 64 6.03 9.68 6.57
N THR A 65 5.36 10.41 5.68
CA THR A 65 5.72 10.57 4.28
C THR A 65 6.66 11.77 4.12
N ALA A 66 7.96 11.52 4.19
CA ALA A 66 8.99 12.55 4.11
C ALA A 66 9.04 13.26 2.74
N ARG A 67 8.74 12.54 1.65
CA ARG A 67 8.81 13.11 0.30
C ARG A 67 7.92 12.36 -0.69
N ILE A 68 7.23 13.14 -1.54
CA ILE A 68 6.54 12.63 -2.73
C ILE A 68 7.24 13.14 -3.99
N SER A 69 7.52 12.23 -4.93
CA SER A 69 8.12 12.55 -6.24
C SER A 69 7.36 11.85 -7.35
N ILE A 70 7.24 12.50 -8.51
CA ILE A 70 6.60 11.91 -9.70
C ILE A 70 7.63 11.90 -10.83
N LYS A 71 7.81 10.75 -11.46
CA LYS A 71 8.61 10.60 -12.68
C LYS A 71 7.67 10.26 -13.82
N SER A 72 7.82 10.90 -14.97
CA SER A 72 7.06 10.54 -16.16
C SER A 72 7.81 10.84 -17.43
N ASN A 73 7.55 10.05 -18.48
CA ASN A 73 8.02 10.34 -19.84
C ASN A 73 7.15 11.39 -20.56
N VAL A 74 6.04 11.82 -19.97
CA VAL A 74 5.16 12.89 -20.46
C VAL A 74 5.00 13.98 -19.41
N ALA A 75 4.53 15.16 -19.81
CA ALA A 75 4.23 16.23 -18.88
C ALA A 75 3.15 15.79 -17.87
N VAL A 76 3.40 16.02 -16.58
CA VAL A 76 2.44 15.77 -15.50
C VAL A 76 1.60 17.04 -15.33
N ALA A 77 0.28 16.91 -15.52
CA ALA A 77 -0.61 18.05 -15.71
C ALA A 77 -0.74 19.00 -14.50
N ASP A 78 -0.36 18.58 -13.29
CA ASP A 78 -0.06 19.48 -12.17
C ASP A 78 0.62 18.68 -11.03
N GLU A 79 1.95 18.68 -11.01
CA GLU A 79 2.71 17.92 -10.01
C GLU A 79 2.49 18.48 -8.58
N TYR A 80 2.26 19.78 -8.45
CA TYR A 80 2.05 20.41 -7.14
C TYR A 80 0.74 19.95 -6.52
N LEU A 81 -0.36 20.01 -7.26
CA LEU A 81 -1.67 19.55 -6.81
C LEU A 81 -1.62 18.08 -6.35
N ILE A 82 -1.02 17.21 -7.15
CA ILE A 82 -0.92 15.77 -6.84
C ILE A 82 -0.12 15.55 -5.55
N LYS A 83 0.96 16.30 -5.34
CA LYS A 83 1.75 16.22 -4.10
C LYS A 83 0.94 16.70 -2.88
N GLN A 84 0.24 17.83 -2.98
CA GLN A 84 -0.58 18.33 -1.87
C GLN A 84 -1.66 17.33 -1.46
N ILE A 85 -2.27 16.65 -2.44
CA ILE A 85 -3.24 15.58 -2.19
C ILE A 85 -2.58 14.37 -1.56
N GLY A 86 -1.38 14.00 -2.01
CA GLY A 86 -0.62 12.90 -1.41
C GLY A 86 -0.28 13.17 0.07
N TYR A 87 0.08 14.40 0.44
CA TYR A 87 0.37 14.80 1.81
C TYR A 87 -0.88 14.90 2.71
N ALA A 88 -2.10 14.77 2.16
CA ALA A 88 -3.31 14.62 2.97
C ALA A 88 -3.29 13.34 3.84
N PHE A 89 -2.45 12.37 3.48
CA PHE A 89 -2.28 11.08 4.15
C PHE A 89 -0.88 10.95 4.79
N ASP A 90 -0.29 12.08 5.21
CA ASP A 90 0.97 12.13 5.96
C ASP A 90 0.73 12.07 7.48
N GLU A 91 1.76 11.70 8.24
CA GLU A 91 1.78 11.63 9.71
C GLU A 91 0.59 10.84 10.26
N ILE A 92 0.49 9.57 9.88
CA ILE A 92 -0.59 8.69 10.33
C ILE A 92 -0.16 7.96 11.60
N GLU A 93 -1.04 7.91 12.60
CA GLU A 93 -0.91 7.05 13.78
C GLU A 93 -1.82 5.83 13.62
N ALA A 94 -1.25 4.71 13.19
CA ALA A 94 -1.97 3.49 12.86
C ALA A 94 -1.85 2.45 13.98
N GLY A 95 -2.99 1.86 14.37
CA GLY A 95 -3.07 0.66 15.19
C GLY A 95 -3.11 -0.59 14.33
N VAL A 96 -2.18 -1.50 14.57
CA VAL A 96 -1.95 -2.70 13.77
C VAL A 96 -2.19 -3.94 14.62
N ASP A 97 -2.95 -4.90 14.08
CA ASP A 97 -3.22 -6.16 14.76
C ASP A 97 -2.04 -7.16 14.65
N TYR A 98 -2.17 -8.30 15.32
CA TYR A 98 -1.13 -9.33 15.33
C TYR A 98 -0.84 -9.97 13.95
N THR A 99 -1.73 -9.76 12.96
CA THR A 99 -1.54 -10.22 11.58
C THR A 99 -0.78 -9.21 10.74
N GLY A 100 -0.52 -8.01 11.27
CA GLY A 100 0.09 -6.89 10.58
C GLY A 100 -0.87 -6.09 9.73
N LYS A 101 -2.17 -6.13 10.02
CA LYS A 101 -3.17 -5.33 9.31
C LYS A 101 -3.45 -4.05 10.09
N ILE A 102 -3.56 -2.91 9.39
CA ILE A 102 -4.08 -1.68 9.98
C ILE A 102 -5.57 -1.91 10.31
N VAL A 103 -5.94 -1.67 11.56
CA VAL A 103 -7.33 -1.84 12.04
C VAL A 103 -7.85 -0.61 12.78
N ARG A 104 -7.03 0.41 13.00
CA ARG A 104 -7.41 1.66 13.67
C ARG A 104 -6.53 2.82 13.23
N ILE A 105 -7.09 4.04 13.20
CA ILE A 105 -6.34 5.28 12.97
C ILE A 105 -6.60 6.23 14.13
N PHE A 106 -5.59 6.44 14.97
CA PHE A 106 -5.74 7.21 16.22
C PHE A 106 -5.92 8.71 15.98
N ASN A 107 -5.24 9.26 14.97
CA ASN A 107 -5.23 10.71 14.68
C ASN A 107 -6.10 11.10 13.47
N LYS A 108 -7.20 10.37 13.23
CA LYS A 108 -8.11 10.63 12.09
C LYS A 108 -8.64 12.08 12.07
N GLU A 109 -9.05 12.60 13.22
CA GLU A 109 -9.60 13.97 13.33
C GLU A 109 -8.57 15.03 12.93
N GLU A 110 -7.30 14.81 13.28
CA GLU A 110 -6.20 15.68 12.89
C GLU A 110 -5.94 15.61 11.38
N LEU A 111 -5.93 14.41 10.79
CA LEU A 111 -5.82 14.20 9.34
C LEU A 111 -6.91 14.96 8.59
N SER A 112 -8.17 14.82 9.00
CA SER A 112 -9.30 15.57 8.42
C SER A 112 -9.12 17.08 8.54
N SER A 113 -8.75 17.59 9.72
CA SER A 113 -8.57 19.03 9.94
C SER A 113 -7.44 19.63 9.09
N ARG A 114 -6.34 18.89 8.92
CA ARG A 114 -5.22 19.31 8.05
C ARG A 114 -5.63 19.32 6.58
N TRP A 115 -6.40 18.33 6.16
CA TRP A 115 -6.93 18.29 4.81
C TRP A 115 -7.89 19.44 4.54
N ASP A 116 -8.81 19.77 5.46
CA ASP A 116 -9.74 20.88 5.27
C ASP A 116 -9.01 22.21 5.02
N LYS A 117 -7.97 22.51 5.81
CA LYS A 117 -7.11 23.69 5.60
C LYS A 117 -6.38 23.65 4.25
N THR A 118 -5.88 22.48 3.86
CA THR A 118 -5.18 22.30 2.58
C THR A 118 -6.13 22.49 1.41
N LYS A 119 -7.32 21.90 1.51
CA LYS A 119 -8.39 22.00 0.53
C LYS A 119 -8.85 23.44 0.35
N GLU A 120 -9.12 24.18 1.42
CA GLU A 120 -9.50 25.61 1.34
C GLU A 120 -8.48 26.42 0.54
N ARG A 121 -7.18 26.19 0.77
CA ARG A 121 -6.12 26.85 0.00
C ARG A 121 -6.12 26.42 -1.46
N LEU A 122 -6.28 25.14 -1.75
CA LEU A 122 -6.30 24.62 -3.12
C LEU A 122 -7.54 25.08 -3.89
N GLU A 123 -8.70 25.24 -3.25
CA GLU A 123 -9.93 25.71 -3.90
C GLU A 123 -9.83 27.15 -4.41
N VAL A 124 -8.87 27.95 -3.92
CA VAL A 124 -8.57 29.29 -4.46
C VAL A 124 -7.87 29.22 -5.83
N GLU A 125 -7.04 28.20 -6.05
CA GLU A 125 -6.20 28.06 -7.25
C GLU A 125 -6.80 27.09 -8.28
N TYR A 126 -7.58 26.12 -7.81
CA TYR A 126 -8.10 25.01 -8.61
C TYR A 126 -9.62 25.02 -8.66
N GLU A 127 -10.15 25.59 -9.73
CA GLU A 127 -11.58 25.61 -10.00
C GLU A 127 -11.98 24.55 -11.05
N GLY A 128 -13.14 23.94 -10.84
CA GLY A 128 -13.76 23.05 -11.82
C GLY A 128 -14.32 21.78 -11.19
N LYS A 129 -15.48 21.35 -11.72
CA LYS A 129 -16.30 20.26 -11.15
C LYS A 129 -15.49 18.97 -10.91
N PHE A 130 -14.53 18.67 -11.78
CA PHE A 130 -13.70 17.47 -11.64
C PHE A 130 -12.78 17.53 -10.41
N VAL A 131 -12.06 18.63 -10.22
CA VAL A 131 -11.14 18.79 -9.07
C VAL A 131 -11.92 18.88 -7.76
N GLN A 132 -13.03 19.61 -7.75
CA GLN A 132 -13.88 19.73 -6.55
C GLN A 132 -14.53 18.39 -6.16
N ASN A 133 -14.93 17.57 -7.15
CA ASN A 133 -15.39 16.20 -6.87
C ASN A 133 -14.26 15.35 -6.29
N TYR A 134 -13.03 15.51 -6.78
CA TYR A 134 -11.88 14.80 -6.24
C TYR A 134 -11.56 15.21 -4.79
N PHE A 135 -11.60 16.51 -4.48
CA PHE A 135 -11.45 17.00 -3.10
C PHE A 135 -12.55 16.45 -2.17
N SER A 136 -13.79 16.38 -2.66
CA SER A 136 -14.88 15.75 -1.92
C SER A 136 -14.63 14.27 -1.64
N GLN A 137 -14.06 13.53 -2.60
CA GLN A 137 -13.70 12.12 -2.40
C GLN A 137 -12.64 11.94 -1.31
N ILE A 138 -11.59 12.76 -1.31
CA ILE A 138 -10.56 12.73 -0.26
C ILE A 138 -11.18 13.03 1.11
N SER A 139 -12.04 14.05 1.18
CA SER A 139 -12.75 14.40 2.42
C SER A 139 -13.63 13.24 2.91
N LYS A 140 -14.29 12.51 2.01
CA LYS A 140 -15.10 11.33 2.35
C LYS A 140 -14.25 10.15 2.86
N ILE A 141 -13.01 10.02 2.39
CA ILE A 141 -12.08 8.99 2.86
C ILE A 141 -11.60 9.36 4.27
N LEU A 142 -11.13 10.59 4.48
CA LEU A 142 -10.56 11.02 5.77
C LEU A 142 -11.59 11.07 6.90
N ASN A 143 -12.84 11.42 6.59
CA ASN A 143 -13.89 11.52 7.61
C ASN A 143 -14.46 10.17 8.08
N ASP A 144 -14.20 9.08 7.34
CA ASP A 144 -14.70 7.74 7.62
C ASP A 144 -13.52 6.79 7.89
N GLU A 145 -13.40 6.31 9.14
CA GLU A 145 -12.25 5.49 9.54
C GLU A 145 -12.13 4.20 8.73
N THR A 146 -13.26 3.55 8.44
CA THR A 146 -13.28 2.32 7.66
C THR A 146 -12.74 2.56 6.25
N ARG A 147 -13.21 3.62 5.59
CA ARG A 147 -12.71 4.00 4.24
C ARG A 147 -11.26 4.42 4.25
N LEU A 148 -10.82 5.12 5.30
CA LEU A 148 -9.42 5.49 5.46
C LEU A 148 -8.54 4.25 5.60
N ILE A 149 -8.92 3.29 6.45
CA ILE A 149 -8.20 2.03 6.62
C ILE A 149 -8.16 1.26 5.30
N GLU A 150 -9.30 1.13 4.60
CA GLU A 150 -9.37 0.47 3.29
C GLU A 150 -8.42 1.12 2.28
N PHE A 151 -8.43 2.45 2.18
CA PHE A 151 -7.55 3.22 1.30
C PHE A 151 -6.07 3.02 1.65
N LEU A 152 -5.70 3.13 2.93
CA LEU A 152 -4.31 2.95 3.39
C LEU A 152 -3.81 1.50 3.19
N SER A 153 -4.72 0.53 3.17
CA SER A 153 -4.44 -0.90 2.96
C SER A 153 -4.33 -1.31 1.48
N THR A 154 -4.53 -0.37 0.55
CA THR A 154 -4.27 -0.60 -0.89
C THR A 154 -2.77 -0.76 -1.17
N TYR A 155 -2.42 -1.39 -2.29
CA TYR A 155 -1.01 -1.58 -2.67
C TYR A 155 -0.30 -0.29 -3.05
N LYS A 156 -1.03 0.71 -3.56
CA LYS A 156 -0.48 2.04 -3.84
C LYS A 156 -0.22 2.89 -2.59
N MET A 157 -0.73 2.46 -1.43
CA MET A 157 -0.48 3.08 -0.13
C MET A 157 0.46 2.19 0.69
N PHE A 158 0.05 1.74 1.88
CA PHE A 158 0.91 1.01 2.81
C PHE A 158 0.58 -0.49 2.88
N GLY A 159 -0.34 -0.98 2.04
CA GLY A 159 -0.85 -2.35 2.07
C GLY A 159 0.16 -3.44 1.74
N LEU A 160 1.29 -3.10 1.10
CA LEU A 160 2.41 -4.05 0.92
C LEU A 160 3.19 -4.29 2.22
N TYR A 161 3.25 -3.28 3.10
CA TYR A 161 3.88 -3.41 4.42
C TYR A 161 2.89 -3.99 5.43
N PHE A 162 1.69 -3.40 5.52
CA PHE A 162 0.63 -3.82 6.44
C PHE A 162 -0.34 -4.81 5.77
N HIS A 163 0.22 -5.92 5.28
CA HIS A 163 -0.47 -6.85 4.40
C HIS A 163 -1.36 -7.87 5.10
N GLY A 164 -1.26 -8.06 6.42
CA GLY A 164 -2.13 -8.98 7.16
C GLY A 164 -1.82 -10.47 7.02
N LEU A 165 -0.62 -10.86 6.56
CA LEU A 165 -0.23 -12.27 6.36
C LEU A 165 0.52 -12.87 7.55
N PHE A 166 0.82 -12.12 8.61
CA PHE A 166 1.54 -12.66 9.77
C PHE A 166 0.63 -13.55 10.62
N GLY A 167 1.22 -14.54 11.29
CA GLY A 167 0.51 -15.49 12.13
C GLY A 167 1.04 -16.92 12.02
N ASN A 168 0.18 -17.86 12.37
CA ASN A 168 0.43 -19.30 12.27
C ASN A 168 -0.01 -19.80 10.90
N TYR A 169 0.80 -20.64 10.28
CA TYR A 169 0.51 -21.26 8.98
C TYR A 169 0.20 -22.75 9.15
N LEU A 170 -1.03 -23.13 8.79
CA LEU A 170 -1.48 -24.51 8.81
C LEU A 170 -1.31 -25.12 7.42
N LEU A 171 -0.61 -26.25 7.32
CA LEU A 171 -0.28 -26.90 6.04
C LEU A 171 -1.51 -27.23 5.19
N TRP A 172 -2.63 -27.58 5.84
CA TRP A 172 -3.89 -27.93 5.17
C TRP A 172 -4.70 -26.71 4.73
N GLU A 173 -4.30 -25.49 5.11
CA GLU A 173 -4.93 -24.23 4.72
C GLU A 173 -4.10 -23.48 3.66
N MET A 174 -3.14 -24.18 3.03
CA MET A 174 -2.30 -23.61 1.99
C MET A 174 -2.83 -23.91 0.57
N PRO A 175 -2.71 -22.97 -0.38
CA PRO A 175 -2.26 -21.58 -0.18
C PRO A 175 -3.25 -20.76 0.64
N ILE A 176 -2.76 -19.68 1.27
CA ILE A 176 -3.65 -18.68 1.86
C ILE A 176 -4.43 -18.05 0.70
N VAL A 177 -5.77 -18.12 0.78
CA VAL A 177 -6.65 -17.52 -0.23
C VAL A 177 -7.31 -16.29 0.34
N ARG A 178 -7.23 -15.15 -0.35
CA ARG A 178 -7.98 -13.94 0.01
C ARG A 178 -8.49 -13.19 -1.20
N LYS A 179 -9.55 -12.43 -1.00
CA LYS A 179 -10.10 -11.52 -2.01
C LYS A 179 -9.51 -10.14 -1.85
N LYS A 180 -9.17 -9.50 -2.97
CA LYS A 180 -8.64 -8.13 -3.03
C LYS A 180 -9.39 -7.36 -4.12
N ILE A 181 -9.76 -6.12 -3.84
CA ILE A 181 -10.22 -5.20 -4.87
C ILE A 181 -8.99 -4.58 -5.53
N VAL A 182 -8.92 -4.66 -6.85
CA VAL A 182 -7.85 -4.05 -7.65
C VAL A 182 -8.38 -2.76 -8.27
N ASP A 183 -8.17 -1.68 -7.55
CA ASP A 183 -8.79 -0.38 -7.77
C ASP A 183 -8.28 0.35 -9.03
N ASP A 184 -7.01 0.16 -9.39
CA ASP A 184 -6.46 0.71 -10.64
C ASP A 184 -6.95 -0.05 -11.90
N PHE A 185 -7.65 -1.18 -11.73
CA PHE A 185 -8.23 -2.02 -12.79
C PHE A 185 -9.75 -2.09 -12.67
N LYS A 186 -10.40 -0.91 -12.72
CA LYS A 186 -11.87 -0.75 -12.66
C LYS A 186 -12.53 -1.34 -11.40
N ASN A 187 -11.79 -1.41 -10.30
CA ASN A 187 -12.25 -2.01 -9.04
C ASN A 187 -12.71 -3.47 -9.19
N CYS A 188 -12.07 -4.25 -10.06
CA CYS A 188 -12.38 -5.67 -10.16
C CYS A 188 -11.95 -6.43 -8.89
N GLU A 189 -12.69 -7.48 -8.55
CA GLU A 189 -12.29 -8.41 -7.50
C GLU A 189 -11.30 -9.44 -8.06
N ALA A 190 -10.21 -9.66 -7.35
CA ALA A 190 -9.22 -10.69 -7.64
C ALA A 190 -9.10 -11.64 -6.46
N GLU A 191 -8.95 -12.92 -6.75
CA GLU A 191 -8.57 -13.94 -5.76
C GLU A 191 -7.05 -14.07 -5.76
N GLU A 192 -6.42 -13.81 -4.62
CA GLU A 192 -4.99 -14.05 -4.40
C GLU A 192 -4.77 -15.41 -3.74
N LYS A 193 -3.79 -16.14 -4.27
CA LYS A 193 -3.20 -17.33 -3.66
C LYS A 193 -1.80 -16.96 -3.19
N ILE A 194 -1.59 -17.05 -1.88
CA ILE A 194 -0.31 -16.71 -1.25
C ILE A 194 0.36 -17.98 -0.73
N HIS A 195 1.63 -18.13 -1.08
CA HIS A 195 2.50 -19.23 -0.69
C HIS A 195 3.65 -18.69 0.17
N PRO A 196 3.55 -18.78 1.51
CA PRO A 196 4.66 -18.51 2.41
C PRO A 196 5.73 -19.60 2.29
N GLU A 197 6.99 -19.21 2.23
CA GLU A 197 8.13 -20.12 2.31
C GLU A 197 9.25 -19.54 3.20
N LYS A 198 9.95 -20.41 3.92
CA LYS A 198 11.21 -20.07 4.60
C LYS A 198 12.36 -20.81 3.95
N LYS A 199 13.27 -20.04 3.35
CA LYS A 199 14.61 -20.53 2.96
C LYS A 199 15.62 -19.79 3.83
N GLU A 200 16.58 -19.09 3.22
CA GLU A 200 17.42 -18.12 3.93
C GLU A 200 16.54 -17.00 4.49
N TRP A 201 15.68 -16.42 3.64
CA TRP A 201 14.76 -15.33 3.96
C TRP A 201 13.32 -15.88 4.01
N VAL A 202 12.41 -15.11 4.61
CA VAL A 202 10.97 -15.42 4.51
C VAL A 202 10.44 -14.78 3.24
N ARG A 203 9.70 -15.54 2.46
CA ARG A 203 9.13 -15.08 1.21
C ARG A 203 7.64 -15.41 1.15
N TYR A 204 6.85 -14.49 0.62
CA TYR A 204 5.46 -14.73 0.23
C TYR A 204 5.37 -14.60 -1.28
N GLN A 205 5.11 -15.70 -1.97
CA GLN A 205 4.78 -15.66 -3.39
C GLN A 205 3.27 -15.46 -3.54
N ILE A 206 2.86 -14.53 -4.38
CA ILE A 206 1.46 -14.15 -4.60
C ILE A 206 1.13 -14.35 -6.07
N GLU A 207 0.07 -15.12 -6.33
CA GLU A 207 -0.54 -15.23 -7.64
C GLU A 207 -2.00 -14.80 -7.54
N GLY A 208 -2.42 -13.85 -8.37
CA GLY A 208 -3.80 -13.41 -8.42
C GLY A 208 -4.52 -13.90 -9.67
N ARG A 209 -5.86 -14.00 -9.59
CA ARG A 209 -6.71 -14.25 -10.76
C ARG A 209 -7.96 -13.38 -10.72
N SER A 210 -8.31 -12.82 -11.87
CA SER A 210 -9.57 -12.12 -12.13
C SER A 210 -9.91 -12.25 -13.62
N GLU A 211 -11.17 -12.09 -14.00
CA GLU A 211 -11.63 -12.26 -15.40
C GLU A 211 -11.00 -11.26 -16.36
N ASN A 212 -10.65 -10.05 -15.90
CA ASN A 212 -10.16 -8.94 -16.72
C ASN A 212 -8.68 -8.63 -16.51
N ILE A 213 -7.93 -9.54 -15.89
CA ILE A 213 -6.51 -9.38 -15.57
C ILE A 213 -5.73 -10.48 -16.27
N ASN A 214 -4.75 -10.09 -17.08
CA ASN A 214 -3.88 -10.98 -17.84
C ASN A 214 -2.73 -11.52 -16.98
N LYS A 215 -2.19 -10.68 -16.09
CA LYS A 215 -1.09 -11.02 -15.18
C LYS A 215 -1.38 -10.47 -13.79
N TYR A 216 -1.13 -11.28 -12.77
CA TYR A 216 -1.13 -10.85 -11.38
C TYR A 216 -0.14 -11.71 -10.61
N GLU A 217 1.04 -11.15 -10.36
CA GLU A 217 2.12 -11.85 -9.70
C GLU A 217 2.78 -10.92 -8.67
N GLY A 218 3.28 -11.48 -7.58
CA GLY A 218 3.99 -10.70 -6.59
C GLY A 218 4.88 -11.53 -5.69
N GLU A 219 5.81 -10.84 -5.06
CA GLU A 219 6.73 -11.39 -4.08
C GLU A 219 6.91 -10.39 -2.94
N LEU A 220 6.83 -10.87 -1.70
CA LEU A 220 7.24 -10.12 -0.52
C LEU A 220 8.40 -10.86 0.13
N LEU A 221 9.43 -10.12 0.51
CA LEU A 221 10.70 -10.68 0.92
C LEU A 221 11.15 -10.05 2.23
N TYR A 222 11.38 -10.90 3.24
CA TYR A 222 11.66 -10.51 4.62
C TYR A 222 12.97 -11.10 5.13
N LYS A 223 13.73 -10.25 5.83
CA LYS A 223 14.94 -10.61 6.56
C LYS A 223 14.83 -10.06 7.98
N ASP A 224 15.11 -10.90 8.98
CA ASP A 224 15.12 -10.52 10.39
C ASP A 224 13.85 -9.77 10.83
N TYR A 225 12.68 -10.27 10.42
CA TYR A 225 11.35 -9.71 10.70
C TYR A 225 11.07 -8.33 10.06
N GLN A 226 11.94 -7.91 9.16
CA GLN A 226 11.81 -6.65 8.42
C GLN A 226 11.57 -6.91 6.93
N LEU A 227 10.53 -6.28 6.39
CA LEU A 227 10.30 -6.26 4.95
C LEU A 227 11.51 -5.61 4.25
N GLN A 228 12.17 -6.35 3.36
CA GLN A 228 13.28 -5.84 2.55
C GLN A 228 12.78 -5.31 1.22
N GLU A 229 11.93 -6.10 0.56
CA GLU A 229 11.38 -5.80 -0.75
C GLU A 229 9.98 -6.41 -0.87
N ALA A 230 9.05 -5.67 -1.46
CA ALA A 230 7.78 -6.18 -1.93
C ALA A 230 7.53 -5.66 -3.35
N LEU A 231 7.02 -6.53 -4.21
CA LEU A 231 6.58 -6.19 -5.56
C LEU A 231 5.27 -6.93 -5.86
N ILE A 232 4.29 -6.22 -6.37
CA ILE A 232 3.10 -6.80 -7.01
C ILE A 232 2.96 -6.15 -8.38
N GLU A 233 2.86 -6.96 -9.42
CA GLU A 233 2.61 -6.53 -10.80
C GLU A 233 1.26 -7.07 -11.25
N ILE A 234 0.43 -6.16 -11.76
CA ILE A 234 -0.89 -6.47 -12.32
C ILE A 234 -0.95 -5.88 -13.73
N GLU A 235 -1.44 -6.65 -14.70
CA GLU A 235 -1.51 -6.23 -16.10
C GLU A 235 -2.84 -6.64 -16.75
N ASP A 236 -3.39 -5.76 -17.58
CA ASP A 236 -4.50 -6.03 -18.51
C ASP A 236 -4.08 -5.70 -19.96
N ASP A 237 -5.02 -5.70 -20.89
CA ASP A 237 -4.75 -5.43 -22.32
C ASP A 237 -4.30 -3.99 -22.63
N THR A 238 -4.41 -3.08 -21.67
CA THR A 238 -4.22 -1.64 -21.85
C THR A 238 -3.16 -1.03 -20.95
N GLN A 239 -2.88 -1.64 -19.80
CA GLN A 239 -1.92 -1.11 -18.85
C GLN A 239 -1.26 -2.20 -17.98
N SER A 240 -0.09 -1.89 -17.44
CA SER A 240 0.59 -2.62 -16.38
C SER A 240 0.84 -1.70 -15.20
N VAL A 241 0.52 -2.15 -13.98
CA VAL A 241 0.75 -1.40 -12.75
C VAL A 241 1.59 -2.25 -11.80
N LYS A 242 2.72 -1.69 -11.38
CA LYS A 242 3.63 -2.30 -10.39
C LYS A 242 3.59 -1.50 -9.10
N TYR A 243 3.31 -2.18 -8.00
CA TYR A 243 3.39 -1.64 -6.66
C TYR A 243 4.63 -2.21 -5.99
N ALA A 244 5.56 -1.35 -5.58
CA ALA A 244 6.82 -1.74 -4.98
C ALA A 244 7.00 -1.08 -3.60
N THR A 245 7.63 -1.80 -2.68
CA THR A 245 8.10 -1.28 -1.39
C THR A 245 9.52 -1.76 -1.17
N LEU A 246 10.45 -0.84 -0.95
CA LEU A 246 11.88 -1.14 -0.76
C LEU A 246 12.38 -0.55 0.56
N PHE A 247 13.07 -1.35 1.36
CA PHE A 247 13.75 -0.89 2.57
C PHE A 247 15.01 -0.11 2.23
N LEU A 248 15.19 1.05 2.85
CA LEU A 248 16.31 1.97 2.61
C LEU A 248 17.28 2.08 3.78
N GLY A 249 16.92 1.58 4.97
CA GLY A 249 17.68 1.74 6.22
C GLY A 249 16.87 2.30 7.37
#